data_AF-A0A1Z9CBS3-F1
#
_entry.id   AF-A0A1Z9CBS3-F1
#
_cell.length_a   1.000
_cell.length_b   1.000
_cell.length_c   1.000
_cell.angle_alpha   90.00
_cell.angle_beta   90.00
_cell.angle_gamma   90.00
#
_symmetry.space_group_name_H-M   'P 1'
#
loop_
_entity.id
_entity.type
_entity.pdbx_description
1 polymer ?
#
loop_
_entity_poly.entity_id
_entity_poly.type
_entity_poly.pdbx_seq_one_letter_code
_entity_poly.pdbx_strand_id
1 'polypeptide(L)'
;MSEFIPAFDWTRVMVDPWTVNLPVTLWIGLMGFLITAACGLIGNYLILRRMALVGDAISHSVLPGLAIAFLFSHSLKTLPMFIGALIAGIVTTVLIELIHKKTRVKQDAAIGITFSSLFAIGVIIISIGQTDAVHLDAECVLYGEIAFVGFDLVQTDLGPGPLSVVEKIPVLNSEMFLSGNTLTIAPPAVIRMAIVTGVTLLLILVFYKELLVTSFDSGLSSSLGINATVMHYALMGMLSVIIVSAFEAVGAILVIAMLILPGATASLLVHRLPPMFGLTLVHAVFSSIGGIHLATWLNCSPAGAMVVAGSVLFVAAWVFSPSQGLLRRWFGRKLEDLTEDEAQRLSKG
;
A
#
# COMPACT_ATOMS: atom_id res chain seq x y z
N MET A 1 -18.67 -30.58 -9.09
CA MET A 1 -18.08 -29.67 -8.09
C MET A 1 -16.73 -29.26 -8.64
N SER A 2 -16.62 -28.05 -9.22
CA SER A 2 -15.31 -27.49 -9.54
C SER A 2 -14.49 -27.49 -8.25
N GLU A 3 -13.30 -28.08 -8.25
CA GLU A 3 -12.43 -28.06 -7.08
C GLU A 3 -12.24 -26.61 -6.62
N PHE A 4 -12.57 -26.34 -5.36
CA PHE A 4 -12.45 -25.01 -4.76
C PHE A 4 -11.00 -24.49 -4.82
N ILE A 5 -10.03 -25.41 -4.85
CA ILE A 5 -8.61 -25.13 -5.07
C ILE A 5 -8.22 -25.82 -6.38
N PRO A 6 -7.84 -25.09 -7.43
CA PRO A 6 -7.41 -25.70 -8.67
C PRO A 6 -6.09 -26.46 -8.50
N ALA A 7 -5.94 -27.56 -9.23
CA ALA A 7 -4.70 -28.32 -9.28
C ALA A 7 -3.51 -27.42 -9.66
N PHE A 8 -2.39 -27.60 -8.97
CA PHE A 8 -1.20 -26.81 -9.18
C PHE A 8 -0.50 -27.21 -10.49
N ASP A 9 -0.59 -26.35 -11.50
CA ASP A 9 0.11 -26.50 -12.77
C ASP A 9 1.38 -25.65 -12.77
N TRP A 10 2.54 -26.31 -12.81
CA TRP A 10 3.84 -25.65 -12.76
C TRP A 10 4.03 -24.66 -13.92
N THR A 11 3.60 -25.03 -15.12
CA THR A 11 3.81 -24.20 -16.32
C THR A 11 2.99 -22.92 -16.21
N ARG A 12 1.71 -23.06 -15.90
CA ARG A 12 0.79 -21.94 -15.74
C ARG A 12 1.19 -20.98 -14.62
N VAL A 13 1.62 -21.52 -13.48
CA VAL A 13 1.88 -20.69 -12.30
C VAL A 13 3.28 -20.09 -12.33
N MET A 14 4.29 -20.85 -12.73
CA MET A 14 5.69 -20.42 -12.61
C MET A 14 6.31 -19.95 -13.93
N VAL A 15 5.82 -20.41 -15.08
CA VAL A 15 6.48 -20.14 -16.37
C VAL A 15 5.70 -19.11 -17.18
N ASP A 16 4.39 -19.33 -17.39
CA ASP A 16 3.53 -18.50 -18.23
C ASP A 16 3.52 -17.00 -17.88
N PRO A 17 3.57 -16.58 -16.59
CA PRO A 17 3.62 -15.15 -16.25
C PRO A 17 4.88 -14.45 -16.77
N TRP A 18 5.98 -15.19 -16.87
CA TRP A 18 7.30 -14.67 -17.25
C TRP A 18 7.67 -14.97 -18.71
N THR A 19 6.86 -15.72 -19.44
CA THR A 19 7.11 -16.06 -20.84
C THR A 19 6.04 -15.44 -21.74
N VAL A 20 4.81 -15.94 -21.66
CA VAL A 20 3.71 -15.57 -22.55
C VAL A 20 3.08 -14.24 -22.13
N ASN A 21 2.88 -14.04 -20.83
CA ASN A 21 2.19 -12.86 -20.29
C ASN A 21 3.16 -11.82 -19.72
N LEU A 22 4.41 -11.80 -20.17
CA LEU A 22 5.47 -10.96 -19.61
C LEU A 22 5.10 -9.46 -19.59
N PRO A 23 4.53 -8.85 -20.65
CA PRO A 23 4.19 -7.43 -20.64
C PRO A 23 3.18 -7.08 -19.54
N VAL A 24 2.07 -7.82 -19.47
CA VAL A 24 0.99 -7.58 -18.50
C VAL A 24 1.47 -7.86 -17.07
N THR A 25 2.17 -8.98 -16.88
CA THR A 25 2.67 -9.40 -15.56
C THR A 25 3.69 -8.41 -15.01
N LEU A 26 4.56 -7.85 -15.86
CA LEU A 26 5.54 -6.85 -15.43
C LEU A 26 4.84 -5.59 -14.95
N TRP A 27 3.83 -5.09 -15.66
CA TRP A 27 3.09 -3.89 -15.23
C TRP A 27 2.34 -4.11 -13.91
N ILE A 28 1.69 -5.26 -13.74
CA ILE A 28 1.01 -5.62 -12.48
C ILE A 28 2.03 -5.72 -11.33
N GLY A 29 3.17 -6.39 -11.57
CA GLY A 29 4.21 -6.57 -10.56
C GLY A 29 4.89 -5.26 -10.18
N LEU A 30 5.14 -4.39 -11.15
CA LEU A 30 5.67 -3.06 -10.94
C LEU A 30 4.68 -2.18 -10.16
N MET A 31 3.39 -2.23 -10.50
CA MET A 31 2.36 -1.50 -9.78
C MET A 31 2.25 -1.97 -8.32
N GLY A 32 2.19 -3.27 -8.08
CA GLY A 32 2.17 -3.86 -6.74
C GLY A 32 3.39 -3.49 -5.92
N PHE A 33 4.58 -3.48 -6.54
CA PHE A 33 5.81 -3.03 -5.91
C PHE A 33 5.76 -1.54 -5.54
N LEU A 34 5.37 -0.66 -6.47
CA LEU A 34 5.31 0.78 -6.23
C LEU A 34 4.34 1.14 -5.10
N ILE A 35 3.16 0.54 -5.09
CA ILE A 35 2.17 0.76 -4.02
C ILE A 35 2.70 0.25 -2.68
N THR A 36 3.21 -0.97 -2.65
CA THR A 36 3.71 -1.56 -1.40
C THR A 36 4.93 -0.81 -0.88
N ALA A 37 5.79 -0.31 -1.76
CA ALA A 37 6.90 0.56 -1.40
C ALA A 37 6.40 1.89 -0.83
N ALA A 38 5.53 2.63 -1.54
CA ALA A 38 5.00 3.91 -1.07
C ALA A 38 4.27 3.79 0.27
N CYS A 39 3.36 2.81 0.37
CA CYS A 39 2.58 2.56 1.58
C CYS A 39 3.48 2.07 2.72
N GLY A 40 4.35 1.09 2.47
CA GLY A 40 5.22 0.54 3.50
C GLY A 40 6.25 1.53 4.05
N LEU A 41 6.79 2.41 3.21
CA LEU A 41 7.73 3.46 3.64
C LEU A 41 7.07 4.42 4.64
N ILE A 42 5.87 4.90 4.35
CA ILE A 42 5.10 5.71 5.31
C ILE A 42 4.62 4.88 6.50
N GLY A 43 4.24 3.63 6.25
CA GLY A 43 3.79 2.66 7.24
C GLY A 43 4.75 2.51 8.41
N ASN A 44 6.06 2.50 8.14
CA ASN A 44 7.10 2.48 9.16
C ASN A 44 6.95 3.62 10.18
N TYR A 45 6.66 4.83 9.73
CA TYR A 45 6.44 5.99 10.62
C TYR A 45 5.10 5.91 11.35
N LEU A 46 4.04 5.45 10.68
CA LEU A 46 2.72 5.31 11.30
C LEU A 46 2.71 4.28 12.42
N ILE A 47 3.43 3.17 12.25
CA ILE A 47 3.57 2.14 13.28
C ILE A 47 4.30 2.69 14.51
N LEU A 48 5.40 3.42 14.31
CA LEU A 48 6.15 4.04 15.41
C LEU A 48 5.30 5.05 16.18
N ARG A 49 4.44 5.79 15.47
CA ARG A 49 3.50 6.75 16.07
C ARG A 49 2.23 6.11 16.63
N ARG A 50 2.06 4.78 16.54
CA ARG A 50 0.84 4.05 16.94
C ARG A 50 -0.43 4.54 16.23
N MET A 51 -0.30 4.93 14.96
CA MET A 51 -1.37 5.47 14.12
C MET A 51 -1.68 4.55 12.94
N ALA A 52 -1.57 3.22 13.13
CA ALA A 52 -1.70 2.25 12.06
C ALA A 52 -3.09 2.24 11.40
N LEU A 53 -4.13 2.65 12.13
CA LEU A 53 -5.53 2.66 11.65
C LEU A 53 -5.92 3.92 10.86
N VAL A 54 -5.02 4.90 10.70
CA VAL A 54 -5.37 6.16 10.00
C VAL A 54 -5.60 5.94 8.51
N GLY A 55 -4.87 5.01 7.87
CA GLY A 55 -5.03 4.74 6.44
C GLY A 55 -6.38 4.13 6.07
N ASP A 56 -6.96 3.33 6.98
CA ASP A 56 -8.30 2.77 6.82
C ASP A 56 -9.36 3.88 6.77
N ALA A 57 -9.30 4.82 7.73
CA ALA A 57 -10.23 5.95 7.78
C ALA A 57 -10.12 6.89 6.57
N ILE A 58 -8.91 7.13 6.07
CA ILE A 58 -8.71 7.93 4.85
C ILE A 58 -9.35 7.23 3.65
N SER A 59 -9.11 5.92 3.48
CA SER A 59 -9.62 5.13 2.35
C SER A 59 -11.15 5.17 2.25
N HIS A 60 -11.84 5.06 3.38
CA HIS A 60 -13.30 5.15 3.39
C HIS A 60 -13.86 6.56 3.27
N SER A 61 -13.07 7.57 3.64
CA SER A 61 -13.46 8.97 3.49
C SER A 61 -13.22 9.50 2.07
N VAL A 62 -12.58 8.72 1.19
CA VAL A 62 -12.47 9.04 -0.24
C VAL A 62 -13.84 8.98 -0.93
N LEU A 63 -14.70 8.03 -0.56
CA LEU A 63 -16.02 7.83 -1.17
C LEU A 63 -16.94 9.08 -1.15
N PRO A 64 -17.17 9.75 0.00
CA PRO A 64 -17.92 11.01 0.00
C PRO A 64 -17.23 12.10 -0.84
N GLY A 65 -15.90 12.14 -0.89
CA GLY A 65 -15.15 13.06 -1.75
C GLY A 65 -15.42 12.85 -3.23
N LEU A 66 -15.39 11.59 -3.68
CA LEU A 66 -15.74 11.19 -5.04
C LEU A 66 -17.19 11.53 -5.37
N ALA A 67 -18.12 11.23 -4.46
CA ALA A 67 -19.54 11.52 -4.63
C ALA A 67 -19.81 13.03 -4.80
N ILE A 68 -19.19 13.87 -3.97
CA ILE A 68 -19.32 15.34 -4.06
C ILE A 68 -18.71 15.85 -5.38
N ALA A 69 -17.52 15.38 -5.76
CA ALA A 69 -16.88 15.78 -7.01
C ALA A 69 -17.71 15.41 -8.24
N PHE A 70 -18.36 14.23 -8.22
CA PHE A 70 -19.24 13.80 -9.28
C PHE A 70 -20.46 14.72 -9.44
N LEU A 71 -21.13 15.05 -8.32
CA LEU A 71 -22.30 15.95 -8.35
C LEU A 71 -21.98 17.33 -8.93
N PHE A 72 -20.77 17.83 -8.70
CA PHE A 72 -20.34 19.11 -9.28
C PHE A 72 -19.93 18.97 -10.75
N SER A 73 -19.15 17.93 -11.09
CA SER A 73 -18.54 17.83 -12.41
C SER A 73 -19.46 17.23 -13.49
N HIS A 74 -20.50 16.48 -13.12
CA HIS A 74 -21.39 15.72 -14.04
C HIS A 74 -20.61 14.89 -15.09
N SER A 75 -19.35 14.54 -14.81
CA SER A 75 -18.42 13.92 -15.73
C SER A 75 -17.47 13.02 -14.96
N LEU A 76 -17.23 11.82 -15.49
CA LEU A 76 -16.32 10.81 -14.92
C LEU A 76 -14.85 11.06 -15.31
N LYS A 77 -14.46 12.31 -15.56
CA LYS A 77 -13.06 12.62 -15.82
C LYS A 77 -12.25 12.33 -14.55
N THR A 78 -11.09 11.73 -14.73
CA THR A 78 -10.17 11.32 -13.64
C THR A 78 -9.73 12.50 -12.78
N LEU A 79 -9.55 13.68 -13.37
CA LEU A 79 -8.94 14.84 -12.69
C LEU A 79 -9.86 15.49 -11.63
N PRO A 80 -11.15 15.81 -11.91
CA PRO A 80 -12.07 16.31 -10.90
C PRO A 80 -12.32 15.33 -9.74
N MET A 81 -12.45 14.04 -10.07
CA MET A 81 -12.67 12.99 -9.07
C MET A 81 -11.47 12.86 -8.11
N PHE A 82 -10.25 12.87 -8.67
CA PHE A 82 -9.02 12.84 -7.88
C PHE A 82 -8.91 14.03 -6.92
N ILE A 83 -9.26 15.25 -7.38
CA ILE A 83 -9.24 16.45 -6.53
C ILE A 83 -10.26 16.32 -5.39
N GLY A 84 -11.48 15.84 -5.67
CA GLY A 84 -12.50 15.61 -4.64
C GLY A 84 -12.07 14.60 -3.58
N ALA A 85 -11.49 13.48 -4.01
CA ALA A 85 -10.92 12.46 -3.15
C ALA A 85 -9.81 13.01 -2.24
N LEU A 86 -8.91 13.83 -2.81
CA LEU A 86 -7.80 14.44 -2.08
C LEU A 86 -8.29 15.45 -1.03
N ILE A 87 -9.26 16.30 -1.39
CA ILE A 87 -9.87 17.24 -0.44
C ILE A 87 -10.54 16.49 0.70
N ALA A 88 -11.31 15.45 0.41
CA ALA A 88 -11.98 14.66 1.44
C ALA A 88 -10.98 13.97 2.38
N GLY A 89 -9.88 13.43 1.86
CA GLY A 89 -8.80 12.86 2.68
C GLY A 89 -8.20 13.89 3.65
N ILE A 90 -7.89 15.10 3.18
CA ILE A 90 -7.39 16.18 4.04
C ILE A 90 -8.43 16.59 5.08
N VAL A 91 -9.69 16.80 4.68
CA VAL A 91 -10.79 17.14 5.59
C VAL A 91 -10.93 16.09 6.69
N THR A 92 -10.79 14.81 6.35
CA THR A 92 -10.83 13.69 7.29
C THR A 92 -9.74 13.81 8.34
N THR A 93 -8.49 14.05 7.92
CA THR A 93 -7.36 14.18 8.84
C THR A 93 -7.56 15.36 9.81
N VAL A 94 -8.04 16.49 9.31
CA VAL A 94 -8.33 17.68 10.12
C VAL A 94 -9.46 17.39 11.11
N LEU A 95 -10.52 16.70 10.68
CA LEU A 95 -11.67 16.37 11.53
C LEU A 95 -11.28 15.40 12.65
N ILE A 96 -10.47 14.37 12.35
CA ILE A 96 -9.92 13.44 13.35
C ILE A 96 -9.13 14.21 14.41
N GLU A 97 -8.24 15.11 13.99
CA GLU A 97 -7.41 15.88 14.91
C GLU A 97 -8.22 16.90 15.73
N LEU A 98 -9.22 17.54 15.12
CA LEU A 98 -10.12 18.45 15.83
C LEU A 98 -10.90 17.73 16.93
N ILE A 99 -11.41 16.53 16.65
CA ILE A 99 -12.09 15.70 17.65
C ILE A 99 -11.10 15.33 18.74
N HIS A 100 -9.92 14.85 18.38
CA HIS A 100 -8.91 14.42 19.35
C HIS A 100 -8.43 15.57 20.27
N LYS A 101 -8.24 16.79 19.74
CA LYS A 101 -7.80 17.95 20.53
C LYS A 101 -8.91 18.59 21.37
N LYS A 102 -10.15 18.62 20.87
CA LYS A 102 -11.27 19.30 21.55
C LYS A 102 -12.07 18.37 22.47
N THR A 103 -11.91 17.06 22.37
CA THR A 103 -12.63 16.10 23.22
C THR A 103 -11.66 15.19 23.98
N ARG A 104 -12.16 14.49 24.99
CA ARG A 104 -11.38 13.51 25.78
C ARG A 104 -11.30 12.14 25.10
N VAL A 105 -11.63 12.06 23.82
CA VAL A 105 -11.74 10.81 23.07
C VAL A 105 -10.37 10.37 22.60
N LYS A 106 -10.05 9.08 22.79
CA LYS A 106 -8.81 8.47 22.27
C LYS A 106 -8.75 8.61 20.76
N GLN A 107 -7.54 8.73 20.22
CA GLN A 107 -7.33 8.92 18.78
C GLN A 107 -8.00 7.82 17.95
N ASP A 108 -7.88 6.56 18.34
CA ASP A 108 -8.53 5.43 17.64
C ASP A 108 -10.06 5.56 17.56
N ALA A 109 -10.68 6.08 18.63
CA ALA A 109 -12.12 6.32 18.65
C ALA A 109 -12.50 7.56 17.81
N ALA A 110 -11.68 8.60 17.79
CA ALA A 110 -11.87 9.76 16.91
C ALA A 110 -11.79 9.37 15.43
N ILE A 111 -10.85 8.50 15.08
CA ILE A 111 -10.72 7.89 13.74
C ILE A 111 -12.02 7.16 13.38
N GLY A 112 -12.50 6.25 14.25
CA GLY A 112 -13.71 5.47 13.99
C GLY A 112 -14.99 6.31 13.84
N ILE A 113 -15.17 7.34 14.68
CA ILE A 113 -16.32 8.26 14.59
C ILE A 113 -16.30 9.05 13.28
N THR A 114 -15.13 9.57 12.90
CA THR A 114 -14.98 10.38 11.69
C THR A 114 -15.22 9.56 10.44
N PHE A 115 -14.61 8.38 10.35
CA PHE A 115 -14.80 7.47 9.22
C PHE A 115 -16.28 7.07 9.07
N SER A 116 -16.91 6.56 10.12
CA SER A 116 -18.28 6.04 10.03
C SER A 116 -19.28 7.12 9.61
N SER A 117 -19.07 8.35 10.09
CA SER A 117 -19.93 9.49 9.73
C SER A 117 -19.72 9.95 8.29
N LEU A 118 -18.47 10.11 7.85
CA LEU A 118 -18.16 10.50 6.47
C LEU A 118 -18.62 9.45 5.46
N PHE A 119 -18.42 8.17 5.76
CA PHE A 119 -18.91 7.07 4.92
C PHE A 119 -20.44 7.08 4.81
N ALA A 120 -21.16 7.21 5.93
CA ALA A 120 -22.62 7.31 5.92
C ALA A 120 -23.12 8.52 5.12
N ILE A 121 -22.46 9.68 5.27
CA ILE A 121 -22.76 10.88 4.47
C ILE A 121 -22.54 10.61 2.98
N GLY A 122 -21.43 9.98 2.61
CA GLY A 122 -21.12 9.62 1.22
C GLY A 122 -22.18 8.71 0.61
N VAL A 123 -22.61 7.68 1.33
CA VAL A 123 -23.68 6.77 0.90
C VAL A 123 -25.01 7.51 0.73
N ILE A 124 -25.37 8.42 1.64
CA ILE A 124 -26.59 9.23 1.52
C ILE A 124 -26.53 10.12 0.28
N ILE A 125 -25.39 10.77 0.02
CA ILE A 125 -25.20 11.63 -1.15
C ILE A 125 -25.39 10.83 -2.45
N ILE A 126 -24.77 9.65 -2.55
CA ILE A 126 -24.90 8.76 -3.71
C ILE A 126 -26.36 8.30 -3.87
N SER A 127 -27.02 7.93 -2.77
CA SER A 127 -28.41 7.45 -2.79
C SER A 127 -29.41 8.53 -3.23
N ILE A 128 -29.16 9.81 -2.91
CA ILE A 128 -30.03 10.92 -3.29
C ILE A 128 -29.79 11.35 -4.75
N GLY A 129 -28.56 11.19 -5.26
CA GLY A 129 -28.16 11.66 -6.59
C GLY A 129 -28.78 10.96 -7.81
N GLN A 130 -29.69 9.99 -7.63
CA GLN A 130 -30.46 9.27 -8.67
C GLN A 130 -29.81 9.27 -10.06
N THR A 131 -28.73 8.50 -10.24
CA THR A 131 -28.16 8.27 -11.56
C THR A 131 -28.13 6.76 -11.85
N ASP A 132 -29.09 6.29 -12.65
CA ASP A 132 -29.14 4.91 -13.21
C ASP A 132 -27.88 4.54 -14.02
N ALA A 133 -26.93 5.47 -14.18
CA ALA A 133 -25.69 5.31 -14.94
C ALA A 133 -24.43 5.08 -14.08
N VAL A 134 -24.51 5.11 -12.74
CA VAL A 134 -23.33 4.98 -11.88
C VAL A 134 -23.61 3.96 -10.78
N HIS A 135 -23.53 2.68 -11.14
CA HIS A 135 -23.08 1.68 -10.17
C HIS A 135 -21.61 1.98 -9.93
N LEU A 136 -21.33 2.87 -8.96
CA LEU A 136 -20.04 2.92 -8.29
C LEU A 136 -19.90 1.55 -7.66
N ASP A 137 -19.36 0.60 -8.42
CA ASP A 137 -19.32 -0.78 -8.00
C ASP A 137 -18.42 -0.81 -6.76
N ALA A 138 -19.02 -1.07 -5.61
CA ALA A 138 -18.29 -1.15 -4.36
C ALA A 138 -17.19 -2.21 -4.49
N GLU A 139 -17.37 -3.19 -5.37
CA GLU A 139 -16.39 -4.20 -5.74
C GLU A 139 -15.18 -3.60 -6.48
N CYS A 140 -15.39 -2.74 -7.49
CA CYS A 140 -14.30 -2.04 -8.18
C CYS A 140 -13.51 -1.14 -7.21
N VAL A 141 -14.19 -0.52 -6.25
CA VAL A 141 -13.56 0.31 -5.21
C VAL A 141 -12.80 -0.53 -4.16
N LEU A 142 -13.37 -1.65 -3.71
CA LEU A 142 -12.77 -2.49 -2.67
C LEU A 142 -11.58 -3.28 -3.21
N TYR A 143 -11.80 -4.01 -4.31
CA TYR A 143 -10.83 -4.97 -4.84
C TYR A 143 -9.82 -4.33 -5.78
N GLY A 144 -10.24 -3.25 -6.46
CA GLY A 144 -9.51 -2.64 -7.56
C GLY A 144 -9.29 -3.59 -8.74
N GLU A 145 -9.04 -3.01 -9.90
CA GLU A 145 -8.75 -3.76 -11.12
C GLU A 145 -7.24 -3.71 -11.43
N ILE A 146 -6.40 -4.05 -10.45
CA ILE A 146 -4.93 -4.08 -10.68
C ILE A 146 -4.58 -5.01 -11.86
N ALA A 147 -5.39 -6.05 -12.10
CA ALA A 147 -5.25 -6.96 -13.23
C ALA A 147 -5.36 -6.26 -14.60
N PHE A 148 -6.09 -5.14 -14.68
CA PHE A 148 -6.33 -4.42 -15.92
C PHE A 148 -5.36 -3.27 -16.18
N VAL A 149 -4.49 -2.96 -15.20
CA VAL A 149 -3.46 -1.92 -15.34
C VAL A 149 -2.56 -2.18 -16.57
N GLY A 150 -2.30 -3.43 -16.90
CA GLY A 150 -1.50 -3.80 -18.07
C GLY A 150 -2.18 -3.56 -19.43
N PHE A 151 -3.48 -3.25 -19.47
CA PHE A 151 -4.24 -3.05 -20.71
C PHE A 151 -4.52 -1.57 -21.03
N ASP A 152 -4.53 -0.68 -20.04
CA ASP A 152 -4.70 0.78 -20.24
C ASP A 152 -3.36 1.44 -20.62
N LEU A 153 -2.87 1.14 -21.82
CA LEU A 153 -1.57 1.59 -22.30
C LEU A 153 -1.71 2.87 -23.14
N VAL A 154 -0.86 3.86 -22.88
CA VAL A 154 -0.82 5.07 -23.69
C VAL A 154 0.02 4.79 -24.93
N GLN A 155 -0.62 4.62 -26.08
CA GLN A 155 0.09 4.37 -27.34
C GLN A 155 0.29 5.69 -28.08
N THR A 156 1.51 5.92 -28.58
CA THR A 156 1.84 7.06 -29.43
C THR A 156 2.42 6.56 -30.74
N ASP A 157 1.87 7.02 -31.86
CA ASP A 157 2.42 6.71 -33.18
C ASP A 157 3.70 7.52 -33.44
N LEU A 158 4.80 6.84 -33.71
CA LEU A 158 6.07 7.48 -34.07
C LEU A 158 6.16 7.67 -35.58
N GLY A 159 6.51 8.90 -35.97
CA GLY A 159 7.00 9.20 -37.31
C GLY A 159 8.37 8.55 -37.59
N PRO A 160 8.83 8.54 -38.85
CA PRO A 160 10.06 7.85 -39.26
C PRO A 160 11.33 8.41 -38.60
N GLY A 161 11.35 9.70 -38.25
CA GLY A 161 12.44 10.33 -37.50
C GLY A 161 12.62 9.75 -36.10
N PRO A 162 11.65 9.92 -35.18
CA PRO A 162 11.76 9.39 -33.82
C PRO A 162 11.85 7.87 -33.77
N LEU A 163 11.26 7.14 -34.73
CA LEU A 163 11.36 5.66 -34.79
C LEU A 163 12.83 5.19 -34.87
N SER A 164 13.63 5.82 -35.73
CA SER A 164 15.06 5.51 -35.89
C SER A 164 15.94 5.81 -34.66
N VAL A 165 15.43 6.63 -33.72
CA VAL A 165 16.10 6.92 -32.44
C VAL A 165 15.70 5.88 -31.40
N VAL A 166 14.42 5.52 -31.35
CA VAL A 166 13.89 4.55 -30.39
C VAL A 166 14.39 3.13 -30.70
N GLU A 167 14.48 2.75 -31.97
CA GLU A 167 15.07 1.46 -32.41
C GLU A 167 16.53 1.29 -31.96
N LYS A 168 17.27 2.39 -31.82
CA LYS A 168 18.67 2.37 -31.35
C LYS A 168 18.80 2.19 -29.84
N ILE A 169 17.72 2.38 -29.07
CA ILE A 169 17.74 2.21 -27.61
C ILE A 169 17.27 0.78 -27.30
N PRO A 170 18.16 -0.12 -26.82
CA PRO A 170 17.85 -1.55 -26.67
C PRO A 170 16.64 -1.84 -25.77
N VAL A 171 16.42 -1.01 -24.75
CA VAL A 171 15.31 -1.16 -23.81
C VAL A 171 13.98 -0.85 -24.49
N LEU A 172 13.94 0.18 -25.34
CA LEU A 172 12.72 0.62 -26.02
C LEU A 172 12.42 -0.19 -27.28
N ASN A 173 13.43 -0.80 -27.91
CA ASN A 173 13.27 -1.71 -29.06
C ASN A 173 12.89 -3.15 -28.64
N SER A 174 12.18 -3.29 -27.52
CA SER A 174 11.62 -4.57 -27.10
C SER A 174 10.14 -4.61 -27.46
N GLU A 175 9.58 -5.80 -27.72
CA GLU A 175 8.14 -5.97 -28.02
C GLU A 175 7.23 -5.50 -26.86
N MET A 176 7.81 -5.20 -25.69
CA MET A 176 7.13 -4.57 -24.56
C MET A 176 6.79 -3.09 -24.83
N PHE A 177 7.67 -2.35 -25.51
CA PHE A 177 7.52 -0.90 -25.70
C PHE A 177 7.28 -0.51 -27.14
N LEU A 178 7.79 -1.26 -28.13
CA LEU A 178 7.62 -0.93 -29.54
C LEU A 178 6.86 -2.05 -30.26
N SER A 179 5.70 -1.70 -30.82
CA SER A 179 4.93 -2.60 -31.70
C SER A 179 4.72 -1.91 -33.04
N GLY A 180 5.55 -2.29 -34.02
CA GLY A 180 5.65 -1.60 -35.30
C GLY A 180 6.05 -0.13 -35.14
N ASN A 181 5.18 0.79 -35.55
CA ASN A 181 5.40 2.24 -35.45
C ASN A 181 4.86 2.84 -34.14
N THR A 182 4.22 2.04 -33.29
CA THR A 182 3.58 2.52 -32.06
C THR A 182 4.52 2.31 -30.87
N LEU A 183 4.78 3.39 -30.14
CA LEU A 183 5.44 3.31 -28.84
C LEU A 183 4.37 3.22 -27.76
N THR A 184 4.38 2.10 -27.06
CA THR A 184 3.57 1.84 -25.88
C THR A 184 4.25 2.49 -24.68
N ILE A 185 3.68 3.57 -24.19
CA ILE A 185 4.08 4.25 -22.96
C ILE A 185 3.40 3.54 -21.78
N ALA A 186 4.10 3.49 -20.64
CA ALA A 186 3.61 2.89 -19.40
C ALA A 186 2.16 3.31 -19.05
N PRO A 187 1.36 2.44 -18.41
CA PRO A 187 0.00 2.76 -18.02
C PRO A 187 -0.07 4.04 -17.17
N PRO A 188 -1.08 4.91 -17.35
CA PRO A 188 -1.21 6.17 -16.60
C PRO A 188 -1.20 5.96 -15.08
N ALA A 189 -1.82 4.86 -14.61
CA ALA A 189 -1.83 4.48 -13.21
C ALA A 189 -0.42 4.18 -12.67
N VAL A 190 0.39 3.44 -13.42
CA VAL A 190 1.79 3.11 -13.05
C VAL A 190 2.64 4.37 -13.03
N ILE A 191 2.49 5.26 -14.01
CA ILE A 191 3.22 6.53 -14.05
C ILE A 191 2.85 7.38 -12.83
N ARG A 192 1.55 7.51 -12.53
CA ARG A 192 1.07 8.30 -11.40
C ARG A 192 1.62 7.76 -10.09
N MET A 193 1.57 6.44 -9.89
CA MET A 193 2.15 5.80 -8.71
C MET A 193 3.66 5.88 -8.65
N ALA A 194 4.37 5.81 -9.77
CA ALA A 194 5.82 5.99 -9.82
C ALA A 194 6.21 7.42 -9.40
N ILE A 195 5.50 8.44 -9.89
CA ILE A 195 5.68 9.84 -9.47
C ILE A 195 5.40 9.98 -7.98
N VAL A 196 4.26 9.47 -7.48
CA VAL A 196 3.89 9.57 -6.06
C VAL A 196 4.91 8.86 -5.17
N THR A 197 5.36 7.67 -5.56
CA THR A 197 6.39 6.92 -4.82
C THR A 197 7.72 7.65 -4.84
N GLY A 198 8.12 8.22 -5.99
CA GLY A 198 9.33 9.01 -6.12
C GLY A 198 9.31 10.29 -5.28
N VAL A 199 8.20 11.03 -5.30
CA VAL A 199 7.99 12.22 -4.46
C VAL A 199 7.98 11.84 -2.98
N THR A 200 7.31 10.75 -2.62
CA THR A 200 7.28 10.23 -1.24
C THR A 200 8.68 9.88 -0.75
N LEU A 201 9.45 9.12 -1.55
CA LEU A 201 10.82 8.76 -1.24
C LEU A 201 11.70 10.01 -1.10
N LEU A 202 11.59 10.96 -2.03
CA LEU A 202 12.33 12.21 -1.99
C LEU A 202 11.99 13.03 -0.74
N LEU A 203 10.71 13.16 -0.39
CA LEU A 203 10.29 13.87 0.82
C LEU A 203 10.78 13.16 2.09
N ILE A 204 10.73 11.82 2.14
CA ILE A 204 11.27 11.05 3.26
C ILE A 204 12.78 11.24 3.38
N LEU A 205 13.52 11.27 2.28
CA LEU A 205 14.97 11.48 2.28
C LEU A 205 15.35 12.90 2.71
N VAL A 206 14.65 13.91 2.18
CA VAL A 206 14.88 15.33 2.51
C VAL A 206 14.53 15.63 3.96
N PHE A 207 13.35 15.18 4.42
CA PHE A 207 12.84 15.43 5.78
C PHE A 207 13.13 14.27 6.74
N TYR A 208 14.13 13.44 6.45
CA TYR A 208 14.41 12.22 7.22
C TYR A 208 14.62 12.54 8.71
N LYS A 209 15.37 13.61 9.01
CA LYS A 209 15.71 14.00 10.38
C LYS A 209 14.48 14.50 11.13
N GLU A 210 13.67 15.32 10.49
CA GLU A 210 12.47 15.93 11.03
C GLU A 210 11.40 14.87 11.31
N LEU A 211 11.15 13.98 10.34
CA LEU A 211 10.21 12.87 10.49
C LEU A 211 10.66 11.88 11.56
N LEU A 212 11.97 11.61 11.66
CA LEU A 212 12.51 10.73 12.69
C LEU A 212 12.31 11.33 14.09
N VAL A 213 12.79 12.54 14.33
CA VAL A 213 12.72 13.17 15.67
C VAL A 213 11.26 13.32 16.12
N THR A 214 10.38 13.80 15.24
CA THR A 214 8.95 13.97 15.58
C THR A 214 8.21 12.66 15.80
N SER A 215 8.72 11.53 15.28
CA SER A 215 8.11 10.21 15.52
C SER A 215 8.56 9.57 16.83
N PHE A 216 9.72 9.94 17.36
CA PHE A 216 10.20 9.44 18.65
C PHE A 216 9.73 10.31 19.82
N ASP A 217 9.80 11.64 19.69
CA ASP A 217 9.41 12.57 20.76
C ASP A 217 9.03 13.95 20.22
N SER A 218 7.77 14.33 20.38
CA SER A 218 7.25 15.64 19.96
C SER A 218 7.66 16.80 20.87
N GLY A 219 8.01 16.52 22.13
CA GLY A 219 8.55 17.50 23.08
C GLY A 219 10.00 17.84 22.73
N LEU A 220 10.83 16.82 22.48
CA LEU A 220 12.19 16.98 22.00
C LEU A 220 12.22 17.72 20.66
N SER A 221 11.34 17.37 19.71
CA SER A 221 11.28 18.07 18.42
C SER A 221 11.00 19.56 18.59
N SER A 222 10.09 19.91 19.50
CA SER A 222 9.72 21.30 19.78
C SER A 222 10.90 22.08 20.40
N SER A 223 11.72 21.42 21.25
CA SER A 223 12.94 22.02 21.80
C SER A 223 14.04 22.24 20.76
N LEU A 224 14.07 21.43 19.71
CA LEU A 224 14.99 21.55 18.57
C LEU A 224 14.49 22.56 17.52
N GLY A 225 13.38 23.27 17.77
CA GLY A 225 12.78 24.25 16.87
C GLY A 225 11.96 23.64 15.73
N ILE A 226 11.71 22.32 15.75
CA ILE A 226 10.91 21.62 14.74
C ILE A 226 9.44 21.62 15.18
N ASN A 227 8.57 22.19 14.34
CA ASN A 227 7.13 22.18 14.62
C ASN A 227 6.53 20.79 14.37
N ALA A 228 6.31 20.03 15.45
CA ALA A 228 5.72 18.69 15.41
C ALA A 228 4.36 18.65 14.73
N THR A 229 3.55 19.71 14.89
CA THR A 229 2.20 19.79 14.31
C THR A 229 2.27 19.84 12.79
N VAL A 230 3.18 20.65 12.23
CA VAL A 230 3.37 20.74 10.78
C VAL A 230 3.87 19.41 10.21
N MET A 231 4.79 18.74 10.89
CA MET A 231 5.29 17.42 10.47
C MET A 231 4.22 16.33 10.56
N HIS A 232 3.31 16.42 11.52
CA HIS A 232 2.15 15.54 11.59
C HIS A 232 1.25 15.71 10.37
N TYR A 233 0.82 16.94 10.07
CA TYR A 233 0.00 17.22 8.90
C TYR A 233 0.71 16.93 7.57
N ALA A 234 2.01 17.15 7.49
CA ALA A 234 2.79 16.80 6.30
C ALA A 234 2.80 15.28 6.06
N LEU A 235 3.00 14.47 7.11
CA LEU A 235 2.92 13.01 7.02
C LEU A 235 1.51 12.55 6.63
N MET A 236 0.47 13.15 7.22
CA MET A 236 -0.93 12.82 6.91
C MET A 236 -1.33 13.25 5.49
N GLY A 237 -0.85 14.39 5.01
CA GLY A 237 -1.04 14.84 3.64
C GLY A 237 -0.37 13.90 2.64
N MET A 238 0.88 13.49 2.91
CA MET A 238 1.60 12.51 2.08
C MET A 238 0.86 11.18 2.02
N LEU A 239 0.39 10.68 3.17
CA LEU A 239 -0.44 9.48 3.27
C LEU A 239 -1.72 9.61 2.45
N SER A 240 -2.42 10.74 2.56
CA SER A 240 -3.64 11.00 1.78
C SER A 240 -3.38 10.97 0.28
N VAL A 241 -2.29 11.57 -0.20
CA VAL A 241 -1.93 11.56 -1.62
C VAL A 241 -1.66 10.14 -2.11
N ILE A 242 -0.94 9.32 -1.32
CA ILE A 242 -0.66 7.92 -1.67
C ILE A 242 -1.93 7.09 -1.73
N ILE A 243 -2.78 7.18 -0.71
CA ILE A 243 -4.02 6.41 -0.65
C ILE A 243 -4.90 6.75 -1.85
N VAL A 244 -5.17 8.04 -2.09
CA VAL A 244 -6.03 8.48 -3.20
C VAL A 244 -5.45 8.06 -4.56
N SER A 245 -4.14 8.17 -4.75
CA SER A 245 -3.49 7.81 -6.02
C SER A 245 -3.49 6.29 -6.28
N ALA A 246 -3.37 5.48 -5.24
CA ALA A 246 -3.40 4.03 -5.35
C ALA A 246 -4.82 3.47 -5.46
N PHE A 247 -5.81 4.16 -4.88
CA PHE A 247 -7.20 3.72 -4.80
C PHE A 247 -7.84 3.50 -6.18
N GLU A 248 -7.61 4.41 -7.13
CA GLU A 248 -8.21 4.35 -8.47
C GLU A 248 -7.79 3.09 -9.24
N ALA A 249 -6.57 2.60 -9.04
CA ALA A 249 -6.01 1.53 -9.86
C ALA A 249 -6.05 0.15 -9.19
N VAL A 250 -6.00 0.11 -7.84
CA VAL A 250 -5.75 -1.13 -7.10
C VAL A 250 -6.71 -1.36 -5.94
N GLY A 251 -7.50 -0.35 -5.57
CA GLY A 251 -8.56 -0.49 -4.57
C GLY A 251 -8.08 -0.38 -3.13
N ALA A 252 -9.06 -0.35 -2.22
CA ALA A 252 -8.86 -0.08 -0.80
C ALA A 252 -8.03 -1.18 -0.09
N ILE A 253 -8.32 -2.45 -0.39
CA ILE A 253 -7.85 -3.59 0.41
C ILE A 253 -6.33 -3.68 0.38
N LEU A 254 -5.71 -3.64 -0.80
CA LEU A 254 -4.25 -3.76 -0.90
C LEU A 254 -3.56 -2.58 -0.23
N VAL A 255 -4.07 -1.37 -0.46
CA VAL A 255 -3.48 -0.12 0.07
C VAL A 255 -3.45 -0.16 1.60
N ILE A 256 -4.58 -0.47 2.23
CA ILE A 256 -4.68 -0.51 3.70
C ILE A 256 -3.79 -1.62 4.28
N ALA A 257 -3.81 -2.81 3.67
CA ALA A 257 -3.01 -3.94 4.14
C ALA A 257 -1.51 -3.67 4.00
N MET A 258 -1.07 -3.14 2.86
CA MET A 258 0.34 -2.85 2.58
C MET A 258 0.86 -1.58 3.25
N LEU A 259 -0.02 -0.76 3.82
CA LEU A 259 0.38 0.32 4.72
C LEU A 259 0.92 -0.22 6.05
N ILE A 260 0.46 -1.40 6.49
CA ILE A 260 0.79 -1.95 7.81
C ILE A 260 1.76 -3.12 7.68
N LEU A 261 1.49 -4.09 6.81
CA LEU A 261 2.22 -5.37 6.74
C LEU A 261 3.74 -5.23 6.54
N PRO A 262 4.25 -4.43 5.57
CA PRO A 262 5.69 -4.33 5.33
C PRO A 262 6.42 -3.68 6.50
N GLY A 263 5.81 -2.65 7.11
CA GLY A 263 6.41 -1.96 8.25
C GLY A 263 6.36 -2.77 9.53
N ALA A 264 5.27 -3.51 9.76
CA ALA A 264 5.14 -4.43 10.87
C ALA A 264 6.18 -5.56 10.75
N THR A 265 6.31 -6.14 9.55
CA THR A 265 7.32 -7.16 9.23
C THR A 265 8.73 -6.64 9.48
N ALA A 266 9.05 -5.43 9.01
CA ALA A 266 10.37 -4.83 9.21
C ALA A 266 10.67 -4.57 10.70
N SER A 267 9.68 -4.09 11.47
CA SER A 267 9.82 -3.81 12.91
C SER A 267 10.08 -5.06 13.76
N LEU A 268 9.64 -6.24 13.31
CA LEU A 268 9.88 -7.52 13.99
C LEU A 268 11.31 -8.03 13.81
N LEU A 269 11.98 -7.62 12.73
CA LEU A 269 13.33 -8.06 12.38
C LEU A 269 14.40 -7.08 12.87
N VAL A 270 14.14 -5.77 12.80
CA VAL A 270 15.15 -4.74 13.09
C VAL A 270 14.55 -3.57 13.89
N HIS A 271 15.34 -3.02 14.82
CA HIS A 271 14.94 -1.94 15.75
C HIS A 271 15.43 -0.54 15.33
N ARG A 272 16.06 -0.41 14.15
CA ARG A 272 16.58 0.85 13.62
C ARG A 272 15.81 1.25 12.37
N LEU A 273 15.51 2.55 12.25
CA LEU A 273 14.63 3.07 11.19
C LEU A 273 15.21 2.93 9.76
N PRO A 274 16.50 3.22 9.48
CA PRO A 274 17.05 3.02 8.13
C PRO A 274 16.98 1.57 7.59
N PRO A 275 17.41 0.53 8.34
CA PRO A 275 17.27 -0.84 7.86
C PRO A 275 15.81 -1.31 7.79
N MET A 276 14.88 -0.68 8.52
CA MET A 276 13.45 -0.97 8.34
C MET A 276 13.00 -0.60 6.93
N PHE A 277 13.40 0.55 6.38
CA PHE A 277 13.06 0.91 4.99
C PHE A 277 13.58 -0.09 3.97
N GLY A 278 14.83 -0.55 4.13
CA GLY A 278 15.41 -1.57 3.26
C GLY A 278 14.60 -2.85 3.28
N LEU A 279 14.22 -3.33 4.47
CA LEU A 279 13.36 -4.51 4.63
C LEU A 279 11.96 -4.31 4.05
N THR A 280 11.38 -3.12 4.16
CA THR A 280 10.10 -2.80 3.54
C THR A 280 10.16 -2.90 2.02
N LEU A 281 11.22 -2.39 1.39
CA LEU A 281 11.40 -2.51 -0.06
C LEU A 281 11.60 -3.97 -0.50
N VAL A 282 12.36 -4.75 0.28
CA VAL A 282 12.52 -6.18 0.05
C VAL A 282 11.18 -6.90 0.18
N HIS A 283 10.40 -6.60 1.21
CA HIS A 283 9.05 -7.14 1.40
C HIS A 283 8.14 -6.79 0.23
N ALA A 284 8.19 -5.56 -0.28
CA ALA A 284 7.41 -5.12 -1.44
C ALA A 284 7.70 -5.92 -2.72
N VAL A 285 8.97 -6.28 -2.95
CA VAL A 285 9.36 -7.13 -4.09
C VAL A 285 8.78 -8.53 -3.92
N PHE A 286 8.99 -9.15 -2.76
CA PHE A 286 8.54 -10.52 -2.51
C PHE A 286 7.01 -10.65 -2.44
N SER A 287 6.31 -9.69 -1.84
CA SER A 287 4.84 -9.70 -1.76
C SER A 287 4.19 -9.50 -3.13
N SER A 288 4.76 -8.63 -3.98
CA SER A 288 4.27 -8.40 -5.34
C SER A 288 4.45 -9.65 -6.23
N ILE A 289 5.66 -10.20 -6.27
CA ILE A 289 5.97 -11.40 -7.06
C ILE A 289 5.19 -12.62 -6.53
N GLY A 290 5.23 -12.84 -5.22
CA GLY A 290 4.50 -13.95 -4.59
C GLY A 290 2.99 -13.84 -4.78
N GLY A 291 2.45 -12.62 -4.75
CA GLY A 291 1.04 -12.34 -5.01
C GLY A 291 0.60 -12.71 -6.42
N ILE A 292 1.41 -12.41 -7.44
CA ILE A 292 1.12 -12.78 -8.84
C ILE A 292 1.06 -14.30 -9.01
N HIS A 293 2.04 -15.02 -8.46
CA HIS A 293 2.06 -16.48 -8.50
C HIS A 293 0.87 -17.09 -7.76
N LEU A 294 0.49 -16.52 -6.62
CA LEU A 294 -0.67 -16.97 -5.87
C LEU A 294 -1.99 -16.67 -6.60
N ALA A 295 -2.08 -15.52 -7.26
CA ALA A 295 -3.25 -15.11 -8.04
C ALA A 295 -3.48 -16.02 -9.26
N THR A 296 -2.40 -16.36 -9.97
CA THR A 296 -2.44 -17.25 -11.13
C THR A 296 -2.74 -18.69 -10.75
N TRP A 297 -2.30 -19.13 -9.56
CA TRP A 297 -2.69 -20.44 -9.03
C TRP A 297 -4.16 -20.49 -8.66
N LEU A 298 -4.64 -19.55 -7.84
CA LEU A 298 -6.00 -19.59 -7.29
C LEU A 298 -7.07 -18.96 -8.19
N ASN A 299 -6.68 -18.38 -9.34
CA ASN A 299 -7.56 -17.61 -10.22
C ASN A 299 -8.36 -16.52 -9.49
N CYS A 300 -7.67 -15.79 -8.62
CA CYS A 300 -8.27 -14.74 -7.79
C CYS A 300 -7.65 -13.37 -8.06
N SER A 301 -8.19 -12.32 -7.43
CA SER A 301 -7.68 -10.95 -7.56
C SER A 301 -6.19 -10.86 -7.17
N PRO A 302 -5.31 -10.31 -8.04
CA PRO A 302 -3.90 -10.12 -7.70
C PRO A 302 -3.69 -9.23 -6.49
N ALA A 303 -4.56 -8.22 -6.27
CA ALA A 303 -4.52 -7.36 -5.09
C ALA A 303 -4.70 -8.18 -3.80
N GLY A 304 -5.74 -9.03 -3.74
CA GLY A 304 -5.97 -9.92 -2.60
C GLY A 304 -4.83 -10.92 -2.39
N ALA A 305 -4.32 -11.51 -3.48
CA ALA A 305 -3.23 -12.47 -3.44
C ALA A 305 -1.91 -11.85 -2.92
N MET A 306 -1.59 -10.60 -3.31
CA MET A 306 -0.45 -9.85 -2.77
C MET A 306 -0.57 -9.61 -1.26
N VAL A 307 -1.78 -9.33 -0.75
CA VAL A 307 -2.04 -9.23 0.69
C VAL A 307 -1.75 -10.53 1.42
N VAL A 308 -2.23 -11.64 0.87
CA VAL A 308 -1.99 -12.97 1.45
C VAL A 308 -0.49 -13.29 1.44
N ALA A 309 0.21 -13.05 0.32
CA ALA A 309 1.66 -13.23 0.23
C ALA A 309 2.42 -12.37 1.25
N GLY A 310 2.06 -11.08 1.37
CA GLY A 310 2.64 -10.19 2.38
C GLY A 310 2.36 -10.62 3.83
N SER A 311 1.19 -11.20 4.08
CA SER A 311 0.81 -11.76 5.39
C SER A 311 1.61 -13.02 5.72
N VAL A 312 1.87 -13.88 4.74
CA VAL A 312 2.77 -15.04 4.89
C VAL A 312 4.19 -14.58 5.24
N LEU A 313 4.71 -13.55 4.57
CA LEU A 313 6.01 -12.96 4.89
C LEU A 313 6.04 -12.38 6.32
N PHE A 314 4.96 -11.73 6.75
CA PHE A 314 4.82 -11.24 8.12
C PHE A 314 4.85 -12.38 9.14
N VAL A 315 4.07 -13.44 8.92
CA VAL A 315 4.04 -14.62 9.80
C VAL A 315 5.41 -15.30 9.84
N ALA A 316 6.08 -15.44 8.69
CA ALA A 316 7.44 -15.98 8.64
C ALA A 316 8.41 -15.12 9.46
N ALA A 317 8.40 -13.80 9.27
CA ALA A 317 9.24 -12.89 10.05
C ALA A 317 8.90 -12.94 11.55
N TRP A 318 7.63 -13.11 11.92
CA TRP A 318 7.23 -13.26 13.31
C TRP A 318 7.75 -14.57 13.91
N VAL A 319 7.68 -15.68 13.18
CA VAL A 319 8.20 -16.98 13.61
C VAL A 319 9.72 -16.94 13.81
N PHE A 320 10.45 -16.29 12.89
CA PHE A 320 11.91 -16.17 12.91
C PHE A 320 12.43 -14.91 13.65
N SER A 321 11.55 -14.10 14.25
CA SER A 321 11.94 -12.82 14.85
C SER A 321 12.96 -13.01 15.99
N PRO A 322 14.09 -12.27 16.00
CA PRO A 322 15.09 -12.38 17.05
C PRO A 322 14.59 -11.96 18.43
N SER A 323 13.69 -10.98 18.51
CA SER A 323 13.26 -10.37 19.78
C SER A 323 11.95 -10.93 20.31
N GLN A 324 11.02 -11.33 19.43
CA GLN A 324 9.66 -11.75 19.81
C GLN A 324 9.24 -13.11 19.23
N GLY A 325 10.17 -13.83 18.60
CA GLY A 325 9.86 -15.04 17.85
C GLY A 325 9.32 -16.18 18.69
N LEU A 326 8.30 -16.86 18.15
CA LEU A 326 7.68 -18.03 18.76
C LEU A 326 8.71 -19.15 19.00
N LEU A 327 9.64 -19.35 18.05
CA LEU A 327 10.72 -20.34 18.19
C LEU A 327 11.62 -20.02 19.38
N ARG A 328 12.01 -18.76 19.57
CA ARG A 328 12.90 -18.37 20.67
C ARG A 328 12.24 -18.58 22.03
N ARG A 329 10.94 -18.30 22.16
CA ARG A 329 10.17 -18.61 23.38
C ARG A 329 10.06 -20.11 23.64
N TRP A 330 9.88 -20.90 22.58
CA TRP A 330 9.76 -22.36 22.69
C TRP A 330 11.09 -23.01 23.09
N PHE A 331 12.21 -22.57 22.51
CA PHE A 331 13.54 -23.04 22.90
C PHE A 331 14.01 -22.48 24.24
N GLY A 332 13.64 -21.24 24.60
CA GLY A 332 13.96 -20.64 25.90
C GLY A 332 13.33 -21.40 27.07
N ARG A 333 12.04 -21.74 26.97
CA ARG A 333 11.35 -22.59 27.96
C ARG A 333 11.98 -23.96 28.12
N LYS A 334 12.40 -24.58 27.00
CA LYS A 334 13.00 -25.91 27.03
C LYS A 334 14.37 -25.95 27.70
N LEU A 335 15.15 -24.86 27.62
CA LEU A 335 16.38 -24.73 28.40
C LEU A 335 16.09 -24.50 29.88
N GLU A 336 15.06 -23.70 30.19
CA GLU A 336 14.66 -23.38 31.57
C GLU A 336 14.21 -24.64 32.33
N ASP A 337 13.38 -25.48 31.69
CA ASP A 337 12.95 -26.80 32.22
C ASP A 337 14.13 -27.75 32.45
N LEU A 338 15.15 -27.74 31.57
CA LEU A 338 16.36 -28.57 31.73
C LEU A 338 17.21 -28.13 32.93
N THR A 339 17.33 -26.82 33.17
CA THR A 339 18.03 -26.29 34.35
C THR A 339 17.31 -26.61 35.65
N GLU A 340 15.97 -26.62 35.69
CA GLU A 340 15.22 -27.01 36.90
C GLU A 340 15.39 -28.50 37.22
N ASP A 341 15.36 -29.36 36.20
CA ASP A 341 15.59 -30.80 36.36
C ASP A 341 17.04 -31.11 36.80
N GLU A 342 18.04 -30.40 36.26
CA GLU A 342 19.44 -30.52 36.70
C GLU A 342 19.63 -29.99 38.14
N ALA A 343 19.01 -28.87 38.50
CA ALA A 343 19.05 -28.33 39.85
C ALA A 343 18.39 -29.27 40.88
N GLN A 344 17.29 -29.93 40.53
CA GLN A 344 16.67 -30.95 41.38
C GLN A 344 17.52 -32.23 41.53
N ARG A 345 18.28 -32.61 40.49
CA ARG A 345 19.21 -33.75 40.58
C ARG A 345 20.39 -33.46 41.49
N LEU A 346 20.91 -32.23 41.45
CA LEU A 346 22.02 -31.79 42.30
C LEU A 346 21.64 -31.59 43.77
N SER A 347 20.38 -31.31 44.10
CA SER A 347 19.94 -31.19 45.50
C SER A 347 19.62 -32.53 46.18
N LYS A 348 19.49 -33.61 45.41
CA LYS A 348 19.17 -34.96 45.89
C LYS A 348 20.38 -35.92 46.00
N GLY A 349 21.58 -35.46 45.67
CA GLY A 349 22.84 -36.22 45.81
C GLY A 349 23.67 -35.72 46.98
#